data_AF-A0A1C6WNW9-F1
#
_entry.id   AF-A0A1C6WNW9-F1
#
_cell.length_a   1.000
_cell.length_b   1.000
_cell.length_c   1.000
_cell.angle_alpha   90.00
_cell.angle_beta   90.00
_cell.angle_gamma   90.00
#
_symmetry.space_group_name_H-M   'P 1'
#
loop_
_entity.id
_entity.type
_entity.pdbx_description
1 polymer ?
#
loop_
_entity_poly.entity_id
_entity_poly.type
_entity_poly.pdbx_seq_one_letter_code
_entity_poly.pdbx_strand_id
1 'polypeptide(L)'
;MSEKLCKAINAIDNPIVADLGDSLKLFINNNLTSNDYCGPNESEEKGDCISYSKLVNYAFITLIKHFKYIVDDDEGALEYDNLVYYAILWLSYKLNRVSYVDFSNLNDFHNKYIKDNEEIIGDKAYSSYKNSIEKKHDLMNMNIKDMLNFYTPLKSLCNMHIECNENNPNCTKCSQKAKEFVDEYQKLKNNSSIARNGLCSQILSTLSNDYDILKSKCKDCSSFPTIEETQHTAQGSEGTSSNLPIASKLIPVLLTFTIPFFLGVAYKYSLFGFDKRLQKQYLRERLKKLKKKMNHYM
;
A
#
# COMPACT_ATOMS: atom_id res chain seq x y z
N MET A 1 -0.51 6.07 -5.50
CA MET A 1 0.61 5.10 -5.36
C MET A 1 1.78 5.54 -6.25
N SER A 2 3.03 5.14 -5.95
CA SER A 2 4.23 5.54 -6.72
C SER A 2 5.02 4.33 -7.24
N GLU A 3 5.83 4.53 -8.28
CA GLU A 3 6.71 3.49 -8.83
C GLU A 3 7.72 2.98 -7.78
N LYS A 4 8.32 3.88 -6.99
CA LYS A 4 9.25 3.53 -5.90
C LYS A 4 8.60 2.59 -4.89
N LEU A 5 7.36 2.87 -4.49
CA LEU A 5 6.56 2.03 -3.58
C LEU A 5 6.35 0.63 -4.18
N CYS A 6 5.96 0.56 -5.46
CA CYS A 6 5.71 -0.72 -6.12
C CYS A 6 6.96 -1.56 -6.34
N LYS A 7 8.11 -0.94 -6.62
CA LYS A 7 9.40 -1.64 -6.65
C LYS A 7 9.73 -2.25 -5.29
N ALA A 8 9.49 -1.53 -4.20
CA ALA A 8 9.71 -2.05 -2.85
C ALA A 8 8.79 -3.25 -2.54
N ILE A 9 7.49 -3.15 -2.85
CA ILE A 9 6.53 -4.26 -2.65
C ILE A 9 6.92 -5.48 -3.49
N ASN A 10 7.28 -5.30 -4.76
CA ASN A 10 7.69 -6.42 -5.62
C ASN A 10 9.02 -7.05 -5.17
N ALA A 11 9.97 -6.25 -4.68
CA ALA A 11 11.24 -6.76 -4.18
C ALA A 11 11.04 -7.71 -2.98
N ILE A 12 10.16 -7.33 -2.03
CA ILE A 12 9.88 -8.17 -0.86
C ILE A 12 8.90 -9.32 -1.15
N ASP A 13 8.19 -9.32 -2.29
CA ASP A 13 7.24 -10.37 -2.65
C ASP A 13 7.92 -11.65 -3.16
N ASN A 14 9.12 -11.55 -3.74
CA ASN A 14 9.94 -12.70 -4.09
C ASN A 14 10.40 -13.44 -2.82
N PRO A 15 10.71 -14.76 -2.88
CA PRO A 15 11.22 -15.53 -1.75
C PRO A 15 12.61 -15.01 -1.34
N ILE A 16 12.56 -13.93 -0.59
CA ILE A 16 13.57 -13.28 0.22
C ILE A 16 14.93 -13.07 -0.45
N VAL A 17 14.94 -12.23 -1.48
CA VAL A 17 16.12 -11.47 -1.92
C VAL A 17 15.70 -10.02 -2.12
N ALA A 18 16.38 -9.08 -1.46
CA ALA A 18 16.31 -7.67 -1.82
C ALA A 18 17.70 -7.04 -1.83
N ASP A 19 18.12 -6.58 -3.01
CA ASP A 19 19.07 -5.47 -3.15
C ASP A 19 18.37 -4.38 -3.96
N LEU A 20 18.27 -3.18 -3.40
CA LEU A 20 17.98 -1.95 -4.14
C LEU A 20 18.70 -0.76 -3.45
N GLY A 21 19.92 -0.47 -3.91
CA GLY A 21 20.58 0.84 -3.75
C GLY A 21 20.66 1.35 -2.32
N ASP A 22 20.65 2.68 -2.11
CA ASP A 22 20.96 3.35 -0.83
C ASP A 22 19.71 3.80 -0.04
N SER A 23 18.84 3.01 0.61
CA SER A 23 18.98 1.61 1.02
C SER A 23 17.63 0.91 1.29
N LEU A 24 17.39 -0.14 0.49
CA LEU A 24 16.70 -1.37 0.87
C LEU A 24 17.71 -2.51 0.66
N LYS A 25 18.11 -3.23 1.71
CA LYS A 25 18.81 -4.52 1.57
C LYS A 25 18.25 -5.56 2.53
N LEU A 26 17.88 -6.70 1.98
CA LEU A 26 17.35 -7.86 2.68
C LEU A 26 18.00 -9.09 2.03
N PHE A 27 18.98 -9.71 2.69
CA PHE A 27 19.51 -11.00 2.25
C PHE A 27 18.83 -12.10 3.03
N ILE A 28 18.20 -13.03 2.32
CA ILE A 28 18.29 -14.41 2.73
C ILE A 28 18.93 -15.19 1.59
N ASN A 29 19.93 -15.99 1.97
CA ASN A 29 20.79 -16.69 1.03
C ASN A 29 19.97 -17.52 0.04
N ASN A 30 20.48 -17.66 -1.18
CA ASN A 30 20.03 -18.57 -2.24
C ASN A 30 20.08 -20.08 -1.85
N ASN A 31 20.10 -20.40 -0.55
CA ASN A 31 20.18 -21.74 0.01
C ASN A 31 19.08 -22.03 1.04
N LEU A 32 18.05 -21.19 1.21
CA LEU A 32 16.87 -21.64 1.96
C LEU A 32 16.16 -22.74 1.17
N THR A 33 16.37 -23.96 1.61
CA THR A 33 15.61 -25.13 1.20
C THR A 33 14.37 -25.26 2.08
N SER A 34 13.41 -26.11 1.69
CA SER A 34 12.26 -26.42 2.56
C SER A 34 12.68 -26.93 3.96
N ASN A 35 13.93 -27.37 4.14
CA ASN A 35 14.47 -27.86 5.41
C ASN A 35 14.90 -26.76 6.40
N ASP A 36 15.04 -25.52 5.95
CA ASP A 36 15.39 -24.39 6.84
C ASP A 36 14.16 -23.77 7.52
N TYR A 37 12.96 -24.15 7.05
CA TYR A 37 11.70 -23.79 7.68
C TYR A 37 11.34 -24.84 8.72
N CYS A 38 10.91 -24.39 9.89
CA CYS A 38 10.45 -25.33 10.90
C CYS A 38 9.25 -26.14 10.36
N GLY A 39 9.43 -27.46 10.30
CA GLY A 39 8.35 -28.39 10.03
C GLY A 39 7.29 -28.38 11.15
N PRO A 40 6.16 -29.09 10.96
CA PRO A 40 5.02 -29.08 11.90
C PRO A 40 5.37 -29.47 13.35
N ASN A 41 6.47 -30.21 13.53
CA ASN A 41 6.90 -30.79 14.78
C ASN A 41 8.29 -30.30 15.21
N GLU A 42 8.83 -29.28 14.56
CA GLU A 42 10.17 -28.75 14.86
C GLU A 42 10.07 -27.52 15.75
N SER A 43 10.77 -27.55 16.88
CA SER A 43 10.81 -26.47 17.85
C SER A 43 11.96 -25.51 17.55
N GLU A 44 11.64 -24.21 17.50
CA GLU A 44 12.64 -23.13 17.37
C GLU A 44 13.68 -23.12 18.51
N GLU A 45 13.38 -23.74 19.66
CA GLU A 45 14.25 -23.79 20.84
C GLU A 45 15.62 -24.45 20.58
N LYS A 46 15.75 -25.25 19.51
CA LYS A 46 17.01 -25.86 19.11
C LYS A 46 17.86 -24.98 18.18
N GLY A 47 17.30 -23.90 17.63
CA GLY A 47 17.99 -22.97 16.74
C GLY A 47 18.20 -23.47 15.30
N ASP A 48 17.64 -24.62 14.93
CA ASP A 48 17.91 -25.31 13.66
C ASP A 48 17.07 -24.84 12.47
N CYS A 49 16.03 -24.03 12.71
CA CYS A 49 15.07 -23.61 11.67
C CYS A 49 14.45 -22.24 11.98
N ILE A 50 13.96 -21.54 10.96
CA ILE A 50 13.26 -20.25 11.10
C ILE A 50 11.79 -20.43 10.74
N SER A 51 10.87 -20.02 11.63
CA SER A 51 9.45 -20.02 11.26
C SER A 51 9.15 -18.97 10.18
N TYR A 52 8.30 -19.34 9.22
CA TYR A 52 7.87 -18.44 8.16
C TYR A 52 7.25 -17.14 8.70
N SER A 53 6.54 -17.20 9.83
CA SER A 53 5.97 -16.02 10.49
C SER A 53 7.03 -15.00 10.90
N LYS A 54 8.20 -15.45 11.40
CA LYS A 54 9.33 -14.55 11.72
C LYS A 54 9.95 -13.95 10.47
N LEU A 55 10.05 -14.72 9.38
CA LEU A 55 10.54 -14.22 8.09
C LEU A 55 9.63 -13.15 7.51
N VAL A 56 8.32 -13.39 7.52
CA VAL A 56 7.31 -12.41 7.11
C VAL A 56 7.37 -11.17 7.99
N ASN A 57 7.54 -11.33 9.31
CA ASN A 57 7.72 -10.19 10.21
C ASN A 57 8.95 -9.35 9.84
N TYR A 58 10.10 -9.99 9.63
CA TYR A 58 11.32 -9.29 9.25
C TYR A 58 11.17 -8.53 7.92
N ALA A 59 10.55 -9.15 6.92
CA ALA A 59 10.24 -8.51 5.65
C ALA A 59 9.25 -7.34 5.80
N PHE A 60 8.22 -7.50 6.62
CA PHE A 60 7.25 -6.44 6.92
C PHE A 60 7.90 -5.23 7.60
N ILE A 61 8.72 -5.46 8.63
CA ILE A 61 9.48 -4.41 9.33
C ILE A 61 10.41 -3.67 8.35
N THR A 62 11.07 -4.43 7.47
CA THR A 62 11.97 -3.84 6.47
C THR A 62 11.20 -2.95 5.50
N LEU A 63 10.02 -3.37 5.05
CA LEU A 63 9.15 -2.56 4.21
C LEU A 63 8.71 -1.26 4.90
N ILE A 64 8.30 -1.35 6.17
CA ILE A 64 7.88 -0.19 6.98
C ILE A 64 9.01 0.83 7.11
N LYS A 65 10.23 0.38 7.41
CA LYS A 65 11.43 1.23 7.47
C LYS A 65 11.69 1.92 6.13
N HIS A 66 11.59 1.18 5.04
CA HIS A 66 11.80 1.72 3.71
C HIS A 66 10.74 2.74 3.31
N PHE A 67 9.47 2.52 3.65
CA PHE A 67 8.42 3.52 3.44
C PHE A 67 8.68 4.80 4.24
N LYS A 68 9.19 4.66 5.47
CA LYS A 68 9.56 5.82 6.28
C LYS A 68 10.69 6.61 5.63
N TYR A 69 11.67 5.90 5.08
CA TYR A 69 12.77 6.49 4.31
C TYR A 69 12.27 7.23 3.08
N ILE A 70 11.42 6.61 2.25
CA ILE A 70 10.82 7.25 1.06
C ILE A 70 10.14 8.57 1.44
N VAL A 71 9.36 8.60 2.52
CA VAL A 71 8.65 9.81 2.97
C VAL A 71 9.59 10.86 3.56
N ASP A 72 10.70 10.45 4.18
CA ASP A 72 11.68 11.40 4.72
C ASP A 72 12.58 12.01 3.63
N ASP A 73 12.78 11.30 2.50
CA ASP A 73 13.64 11.70 1.38
C ASP A 73 12.90 12.51 0.30
N ASP A 74 11.59 12.29 0.14
CA ASP A 74 10.79 12.86 -0.95
C ASP A 74 9.66 13.77 -0.40
N GLU A 75 9.84 15.10 -0.49
CA GLU A 75 8.90 16.13 0.01
C GLU A 75 7.49 16.07 -0.64
N GLY A 76 7.30 15.27 -1.71
CA GLY A 76 6.02 15.02 -2.37
C GLY A 76 5.45 13.60 -2.19
N ALA A 77 6.05 12.77 -1.34
CA ALA A 77 5.57 11.41 -1.09
C ALA A 77 4.16 11.38 -0.48
N LEU A 78 3.42 10.29 -0.76
CA LEU A 78 2.19 9.96 -0.06
C LEU A 78 2.40 10.03 1.46
N GLU A 79 1.38 10.45 2.20
CA GLU A 79 1.41 10.39 3.66
C GLU A 79 1.79 8.97 4.09
N TYR A 80 2.71 8.86 5.06
CA TYR A 80 3.20 7.58 5.57
C TYR A 80 2.05 6.64 5.99
N ASP A 81 0.97 7.19 6.52
CA ASP A 81 -0.26 6.47 6.85
C ASP A 81 -0.85 5.72 5.64
N ASN A 82 -0.78 6.29 4.44
CA ASN A 82 -1.23 5.64 3.21
C ASN A 82 -0.25 4.56 2.73
N LEU A 83 1.04 4.67 3.06
CA LEU A 83 2.02 3.63 2.70
C LEU A 83 1.85 2.38 3.59
N VAL A 84 1.63 2.58 4.89
CA VAL A 84 1.37 1.48 5.85
C VAL A 84 0.17 0.63 5.41
N TYR A 85 -0.81 1.26 4.77
CA TYR A 85 -1.97 0.60 4.21
C TYR A 85 -1.60 -0.51 3.20
N TYR A 86 -0.72 -0.24 2.24
CA TYR A 86 -0.28 -1.25 1.27
C TYR A 86 0.62 -2.31 1.89
N ALA A 87 1.43 -1.95 2.89
CA ALA A 87 2.21 -2.92 3.64
C ALA A 87 1.30 -3.94 4.35
N ILE A 88 0.19 -3.48 4.93
CA ILE A 88 -0.81 -4.31 5.59
C ILE A 88 -1.44 -5.29 4.60
N LEU A 89 -1.83 -4.82 3.40
CA LEU A 89 -2.39 -5.71 2.36
C LEU A 89 -1.40 -6.80 1.94
N TRP A 90 -0.11 -6.44 1.79
CA TRP A 90 0.96 -7.41 1.51
C TRP A 90 1.12 -8.43 2.64
N LEU A 91 1.12 -7.98 3.90
CA LEU A 91 1.25 -8.84 5.07
C LEU A 91 0.13 -9.87 5.15
N SER A 92 -1.13 -9.43 4.99
CA SER A 92 -2.29 -10.32 5.00
C SER A 92 -2.20 -11.42 3.94
N TYR A 93 -1.78 -11.07 2.73
CA TYR A 93 -1.57 -12.04 1.67
C TYR A 93 -0.46 -13.05 2.00
N LYS A 94 0.66 -12.59 2.56
CA LYS A 94 1.76 -13.48 2.96
C LYS A 94 1.40 -14.42 4.09
N LEU A 95 0.61 -13.97 5.05
CA LEU A 95 0.13 -14.80 6.17
C LEU A 95 -0.83 -15.89 5.69
N ASN A 96 -1.68 -15.63 4.68
CA ASN A 96 -2.61 -16.65 4.17
C ASN A 96 -1.92 -17.82 3.43
N ARG A 97 -0.69 -17.65 2.94
CA ARG A 97 0.02 -18.70 2.18
C ARG A 97 0.57 -19.85 3.03
N VAL A 98 0.45 -19.76 4.35
CA VAL A 98 0.87 -20.80 5.26
C VAL A 98 -0.37 -21.47 5.83
N SER A 99 -0.55 -22.75 5.54
CA SER A 99 -1.61 -23.60 6.10
C SER A 99 -1.49 -23.84 7.62
N TYR A 100 -0.59 -23.13 8.30
CA TYR A 100 -0.19 -23.28 9.72
C TYR A 100 -0.48 -22.03 10.57
N VAL A 101 -1.32 -21.08 10.13
CA VAL A 101 -1.37 -19.76 10.76
C VAL A 101 -2.44 -19.63 11.86
N ASP A 102 -1.95 -19.44 13.08
CA ASP A 102 -2.66 -19.08 14.32
C ASP A 102 -3.31 -17.68 14.33
N PHE A 103 -3.25 -16.91 13.24
CA PHE A 103 -3.74 -15.52 13.20
C PHE A 103 -5.08 -15.42 12.48
N SER A 104 -6.10 -14.98 13.20
CA SER A 104 -7.42 -14.70 12.62
C SER A 104 -7.46 -13.32 11.94
N ASN A 105 -6.64 -12.40 12.42
CA ASN A 105 -6.55 -11.01 11.99
C ASN A 105 -5.11 -10.48 12.16
N LEU A 106 -4.85 -9.25 11.70
CA LEU A 106 -3.52 -8.63 11.80
C LEU A 106 -3.17 -8.16 13.20
N ASN A 107 -4.15 -7.89 14.05
CA ASN A 107 -3.93 -7.52 15.44
C ASN A 107 -3.26 -8.67 16.21
N ASP A 108 -3.66 -9.92 15.95
CA ASP A 108 -3.02 -11.10 16.54
C ASP A 108 -1.53 -11.17 16.18
N PHE A 109 -1.20 -10.95 14.90
CA PHE A 109 0.17 -10.91 14.40
C PHE A 109 0.96 -9.74 14.99
N HIS A 110 0.37 -8.54 15.01
CA HIS A 110 0.98 -7.34 15.55
C HIS A 110 1.35 -7.50 17.03
N ASN A 111 0.42 -8.02 17.83
CA ASN A 111 0.64 -8.24 19.26
C ASN A 111 1.75 -9.26 19.51
N LYS A 112 1.84 -10.31 18.69
CA LYS A 112 2.85 -11.36 18.86
C LYS A 112 4.24 -10.95 18.38
N TYR A 113 4.35 -10.18 17.29
CA TYR A 113 5.63 -9.97 16.59
C TYR A 113 6.08 -8.53 16.43
N ILE A 114 5.26 -7.53 16.79
CA ILE A 114 5.60 -6.13 16.52
C ILE A 114 5.52 -5.27 17.79
N LYS A 115 4.48 -5.44 18.60
CA LYS A 115 4.17 -4.57 19.74
C LYS A 115 5.37 -4.30 20.64
N ASP A 116 6.19 -5.30 20.91
CA ASP A 116 7.34 -5.21 21.83
C ASP A 116 8.70 -5.17 21.10
N ASN A 117 8.73 -4.93 19.79
CA ASN A 117 9.95 -4.96 18.95
C ASN A 117 10.45 -3.55 18.53
N GLU A 118 10.22 -2.55 19.37
CA GLU A 118 10.64 -1.15 19.11
C GLU A 118 12.14 -1.03 18.77
N GLU A 119 12.99 -1.71 19.54
CA GLU A 119 14.45 -1.69 19.35
C GLU A 119 14.89 -2.22 17.97
N ILE A 120 14.21 -3.26 17.46
CA ILE A 120 14.50 -3.86 16.15
C ILE A 120 14.01 -2.96 15.01
N ILE A 121 12.87 -2.30 15.20
CA ILE A 121 12.24 -1.46 14.17
C ILE A 121 12.89 -0.07 14.13
N GLY A 122 13.49 0.37 15.24
CA GLY A 122 14.03 1.71 15.44
C GLY A 122 12.93 2.72 15.77
N ASP A 123 13.16 3.51 16.82
CA ASP A 123 12.17 4.34 17.50
C ASP A 123 11.32 5.19 16.55
N LYS A 124 11.95 5.81 15.55
CA LYS A 124 11.27 6.72 14.61
C LYS A 124 10.32 5.97 13.66
N ALA A 125 10.76 4.85 13.11
CA ALA A 125 9.94 4.04 12.20
C ALA A 125 8.83 3.33 12.98
N TYR A 126 9.15 2.80 14.16
CA TYR A 126 8.19 2.16 15.05
C TYR A 126 7.10 3.14 15.50
N SER A 127 7.47 4.31 16.00
CA SER A 127 6.52 5.35 16.43
C SER A 127 5.59 5.77 15.28
N SER A 128 6.14 5.92 14.07
CA SER A 128 5.35 6.28 12.90
C SER A 128 4.35 5.17 12.56
N TYR A 129 4.81 3.92 12.51
CA TYR A 129 3.96 2.76 12.24
C TYR A 129 2.86 2.61 13.29
N LYS A 130 3.20 2.69 14.58
CA LYS A 130 2.27 2.61 15.70
C LYS A 130 1.16 3.64 15.57
N ASN A 131 1.51 4.91 15.32
CA ASN A 131 0.52 5.97 15.10
C ASN A 131 -0.37 5.69 13.88
N SER A 132 0.18 5.13 12.80
CA SER A 132 -0.59 4.79 11.61
C SER A 132 -1.59 3.66 11.87
N ILE A 133 -1.21 2.62 12.59
CA ILE A 133 -2.12 1.48 12.88
C ILE A 133 -3.18 1.83 13.93
N GLU A 134 -2.89 2.71 14.88
CA GLU A 134 -3.89 3.22 15.83
C GLU A 134 -5.05 3.92 15.10
N LYS A 135 -4.74 4.68 14.04
CA LYS A 135 -5.75 5.30 13.16
C LYS A 135 -6.48 4.29 12.26
N LYS A 136 -5.95 3.08 12.10
CA LYS A 136 -6.44 2.04 11.19
C LYS A 136 -6.80 0.77 11.95
N HIS A 137 -7.27 0.92 13.19
CA HIS A 137 -7.64 -0.19 14.06
C HIS A 137 -8.66 -1.15 13.40
N ASP A 138 -9.63 -0.60 12.69
CA ASP A 138 -10.63 -1.38 11.98
C ASP A 138 -10.04 -2.24 10.86
N LEU A 139 -9.02 -1.72 10.17
CA LEU A 139 -8.24 -2.50 9.21
C LEU A 139 -7.50 -3.62 9.94
N MET A 140 -6.81 -3.34 11.05
CA MET A 140 -6.06 -4.36 11.80
C MET A 140 -6.92 -5.53 12.30
N ASN A 141 -8.21 -5.31 12.55
CA ASN A 141 -9.14 -6.33 13.04
C ASN A 141 -9.89 -7.10 11.93
N MET A 142 -9.77 -6.66 10.68
CA MET A 142 -10.43 -7.35 9.58
C MET A 142 -9.80 -8.72 9.33
N ASN A 143 -10.64 -9.69 8.98
CA ASN A 143 -10.21 -11.06 8.74
C ASN A 143 -9.18 -11.13 7.61
N ILE A 144 -8.06 -11.84 7.85
CA ILE A 144 -7.01 -12.03 6.84
C ILE A 144 -7.57 -12.64 5.54
N LYS A 145 -8.58 -13.52 5.65
CA LYS A 145 -9.25 -14.14 4.49
C LYS A 145 -10.00 -13.15 3.61
N ASP A 146 -10.57 -12.11 4.20
CA ASP A 146 -11.24 -11.07 3.42
C ASP A 146 -10.19 -10.14 2.80
N MET A 147 -9.11 -9.86 3.53
CA MET A 147 -8.02 -8.98 3.09
C MET A 147 -7.18 -9.52 1.94
N LEU A 148 -6.96 -10.84 1.86
CA LEU A 148 -6.11 -11.43 0.81
C LEU A 148 -6.62 -11.10 -0.60
N ASN A 149 -7.93 -10.90 -0.75
CA ASN A 149 -8.54 -10.63 -2.05
C ASN A 149 -8.03 -9.32 -2.66
N PHE A 150 -7.63 -8.36 -1.82
CA PHE A 150 -7.18 -7.03 -2.26
C PHE A 150 -5.73 -7.01 -2.74
N TYR A 151 -4.92 -8.02 -2.39
CA TYR A 151 -3.51 -8.03 -2.79
C TYR A 151 -3.32 -8.27 -4.28
N THR A 152 -4.17 -9.09 -4.92
CA THR A 152 -4.06 -9.35 -6.36
C THR A 152 -4.28 -8.07 -7.19
N PRO A 153 -5.35 -7.28 -6.97
CA PRO A 153 -5.50 -5.97 -7.62
C PRO A 153 -4.36 -4.99 -7.28
N LEU A 154 -3.90 -4.94 -6.03
CA LEU A 154 -2.75 -4.11 -5.64
C LEU A 154 -1.49 -4.46 -6.44
N LYS A 155 -1.17 -5.76 -6.55
CA LYS A 155 -0.02 -6.25 -7.31
C LYS A 155 -0.16 -5.93 -8.80
N SER A 156 -1.35 -6.10 -9.36
CA SER A 156 -1.64 -5.74 -10.76
C SER A 156 -1.41 -4.24 -11.01
N LEU A 157 -1.89 -3.38 -10.11
CA LEU A 157 -1.66 -1.94 -10.18
C LEU A 157 -0.18 -1.58 -10.06
N CYS A 158 0.57 -2.30 -9.23
CA CYS A 158 2.02 -2.10 -9.13
C CYS A 158 2.78 -2.51 -10.40
N ASN A 159 2.36 -3.58 -11.06
CA ASN A 159 2.92 -3.96 -12.35
C ASN A 159 2.65 -2.89 -13.41
N MET A 160 1.45 -2.28 -13.37
CA MET A 160 1.13 -1.13 -14.21
C MET A 160 2.08 0.04 -13.92
N HIS A 161 2.30 0.43 -12.65
CA HIS A 161 3.25 1.50 -12.31
C HIS A 161 4.68 1.26 -12.84
N ILE A 162 5.13 0.01 -12.90
CA ILE A 162 6.48 -0.34 -13.36
C ILE A 162 6.59 -0.25 -14.88
N GLU A 163 5.59 -0.75 -15.62
CA GLU A 163 5.61 -0.77 -17.09
C GLU A 163 5.17 0.57 -17.71
N CYS A 164 4.42 1.39 -16.97
CA CYS A 164 3.89 2.68 -17.39
C CYS A 164 4.76 3.87 -16.95
N ASN A 165 6.09 3.72 -16.95
CA ASN A 165 7.03 4.74 -16.49
C ASN A 165 6.72 6.12 -17.13
N GLU A 166 6.58 7.14 -16.29
CA GLU A 166 6.21 8.52 -16.67
C GLU A 166 7.17 9.14 -17.70
N ASN A 167 8.43 8.69 -17.76
CA ASN A 167 9.45 9.28 -18.63
C ASN A 167 9.52 8.68 -20.04
N ASN A 168 9.02 7.45 -20.24
CA ASN A 168 8.99 6.78 -21.55
C ASN A 168 8.01 5.60 -21.52
N PRO A 169 6.69 5.86 -21.49
CA PRO A 169 5.70 4.81 -21.33
C PRO A 169 5.64 3.92 -22.57
N ASN A 170 5.85 2.62 -22.42
CA ASN A 170 5.49 1.67 -23.46
C ASN A 170 3.97 1.50 -23.44
N CYS A 171 3.26 2.31 -24.24
CA CYS A 171 1.81 2.36 -24.20
C CYS A 171 1.12 1.01 -24.48
N THR A 172 1.71 0.14 -25.30
CA THR A 172 1.19 -1.21 -25.55
C THR A 172 1.21 -2.04 -24.28
N LYS A 173 2.36 -2.10 -23.59
CA LYS A 173 2.47 -2.83 -22.31
C LYS A 173 1.62 -2.20 -21.21
N CYS A 174 1.61 -0.87 -21.15
CA CYS A 174 0.86 -0.14 -20.16
C CYS A 174 -0.65 -0.38 -20.29
N SER A 175 -1.19 -0.35 -21.52
CA SER A 175 -2.59 -0.69 -21.80
C SER A 175 -2.93 -2.14 -21.43
N GLN A 176 -2.02 -3.08 -21.70
CA GLN A 176 -2.19 -4.48 -21.27
C GLN A 176 -2.26 -4.59 -19.74
N LYS A 177 -1.34 -3.94 -19.01
CA LYS A 177 -1.36 -3.94 -17.53
C LYS A 177 -2.58 -3.24 -16.95
N ALA A 178 -3.08 -2.19 -17.60
CA ALA A 178 -4.33 -1.55 -17.20
C ALA A 178 -5.54 -2.48 -17.32
N LYS A 179 -5.63 -3.27 -18.40
CA LYS A 179 -6.68 -4.29 -18.57
C LYS A 179 -6.59 -5.36 -17.47
N GLU A 180 -5.39 -5.88 -17.22
CA GLU A 180 -5.15 -6.83 -16.12
C GLU A 180 -5.61 -6.26 -14.76
N PHE A 181 -5.34 -4.97 -14.49
CA PHE A 181 -5.80 -4.33 -13.26
C PHE A 181 -7.33 -4.24 -13.19
N VAL A 182 -7.98 -3.75 -14.25
CA VAL A 182 -9.44 -3.59 -14.29
C VAL A 182 -10.15 -4.93 -14.11
N ASP A 183 -9.66 -5.99 -14.74
CA ASP A 183 -10.23 -7.34 -14.62
C ASP A 183 -10.14 -7.85 -13.17
N GLU A 184 -8.97 -7.73 -12.53
CA GLU A 184 -8.79 -8.13 -11.12
C GLU A 184 -9.61 -7.27 -10.16
N TYR A 185 -9.71 -5.97 -10.43
CA TYR A 185 -10.53 -5.05 -9.64
C TYR A 185 -12.02 -5.41 -9.70
N GLN A 186 -12.53 -5.82 -10.87
CA GLN A 186 -13.93 -6.20 -11.01
C GLN A 186 -14.25 -7.54 -10.35
N LYS A 187 -13.36 -8.52 -10.45
CA LYS A 187 -13.48 -9.78 -9.69
C LYS A 187 -13.60 -9.50 -8.19
N LEU A 188 -12.78 -8.58 -7.69
CA LEU A 188 -12.82 -8.13 -6.30
C LEU A 188 -14.14 -7.42 -5.95
N LYS A 189 -14.57 -6.45 -6.78
CA LYS A 189 -15.79 -5.66 -6.55
C LYS A 189 -17.06 -6.52 -6.54
N ASN A 190 -17.11 -7.56 -7.36
CA ASN A 190 -18.25 -8.47 -7.46
C ASN A 190 -18.33 -9.51 -6.31
N ASN A 191 -17.33 -9.55 -5.42
CA ASN A 191 -17.36 -10.41 -4.25
C ASN A 191 -18.35 -9.86 -3.20
N SER A 192 -19.38 -10.64 -2.89
CA SER A 192 -20.49 -10.23 -2.03
C SER A 192 -20.08 -9.92 -0.58
N SER A 193 -19.01 -10.52 -0.07
CA SER A 193 -18.44 -10.21 1.25
C SER A 193 -17.81 -8.82 1.32
N ILE A 194 -17.32 -8.33 0.17
CA ILE A 194 -16.59 -7.06 0.04
C ILE A 194 -17.59 -5.90 -0.15
N ALA A 195 -18.65 -6.11 -0.92
CA ALA A 195 -19.65 -5.08 -1.23
C ALA A 195 -20.42 -4.52 -0.01
N ARG A 196 -20.47 -5.26 1.10
CA ARG A 196 -21.24 -4.90 2.30
C ARG A 196 -20.39 -4.32 3.44
N ASN A 197 -19.06 -4.28 3.27
CA ASN A 197 -18.15 -3.87 4.32
C ASN A 197 -17.60 -2.46 4.02
N GLY A 198 -17.88 -1.50 4.90
CA GLY A 198 -17.49 -0.10 4.75
C GLY A 198 -15.97 0.14 4.72
N LEU A 199 -15.16 -0.79 5.27
CA LEU A 199 -13.71 -0.74 5.15
C LEU A 199 -13.27 -1.24 3.78
N CYS A 200 -13.85 -2.35 3.32
CA CYS A 200 -13.61 -2.92 1.99
C CYS A 200 -13.87 -1.90 0.87
N SER A 201 -14.93 -1.10 1.00
CA SER A 201 -15.23 -0.03 0.04
C SER A 201 -14.18 1.09 0.07
N GLN A 202 -13.61 1.42 1.23
CA GLN A 202 -12.48 2.36 1.32
C GLN A 202 -11.25 1.80 0.59
N ILE A 203 -10.93 0.51 0.78
CA ILE A 203 -9.82 -0.17 0.07
C ILE A 203 -10.00 -0.04 -1.45
N LEU A 204 -11.20 -0.39 -1.93
CA LEU A 204 -11.56 -0.34 -3.34
C LEU A 204 -11.45 1.09 -3.89
N SER A 205 -11.87 2.08 -3.11
CA SER A 205 -11.77 3.49 -3.49
C SER A 205 -10.31 3.94 -3.60
N THR A 206 -9.45 3.54 -2.66
CA THR A 206 -8.01 3.84 -2.72
C THR A 206 -7.36 3.26 -3.98
N LEU A 207 -7.59 1.98 -4.27
CA LEU A 207 -7.03 1.33 -5.47
C LEU A 207 -7.56 1.96 -6.78
N SER A 208 -8.86 2.32 -6.81
CA SER A 208 -9.48 3.00 -7.96
C SER A 208 -8.84 4.37 -8.19
N ASN A 209 -8.70 5.17 -7.13
CA ASN A 209 -8.14 6.51 -7.22
C ASN A 209 -6.66 6.47 -7.65
N ASP A 210 -5.89 5.50 -7.15
CA ASP A 210 -4.50 5.32 -7.58
C ASP A 210 -4.39 4.97 -9.07
N TYR A 211 -5.29 4.12 -9.58
CA TYR A 211 -5.39 3.80 -11.01
C TYR A 211 -5.72 5.04 -11.84
N ASP A 212 -6.72 5.82 -11.45
CA ASP A 212 -7.12 7.03 -12.17
C ASP A 212 -6.00 8.07 -12.21
N ILE A 213 -5.26 8.22 -11.11
CA ILE A 213 -4.06 9.06 -11.05
C ILE A 213 -3.01 8.56 -12.04
N LEU A 214 -2.69 7.25 -12.06
CA LEU A 214 -1.69 6.70 -12.98
C LEU A 214 -2.13 6.83 -14.44
N LYS A 215 -3.40 6.54 -14.74
CA LYS A 215 -4.04 6.75 -16.04
C LYS A 215 -3.89 8.20 -16.50
N SER A 216 -4.13 9.17 -15.62
CA SER A 216 -4.03 10.60 -15.94
C SER A 216 -2.61 11.07 -16.25
N LYS A 217 -1.59 10.37 -15.75
CA LYS A 217 -0.17 10.66 -16.00
C LYS A 217 0.31 10.10 -17.33
N CYS A 218 -0.31 9.02 -17.80
CA CYS A 218 0.05 8.33 -19.05
C CYS A 218 -0.76 8.87 -20.26
N LYS A 219 -0.83 10.19 -20.44
CA LYS A 219 -1.73 10.84 -21.42
C LYS A 219 -1.48 10.44 -22.88
N ASP A 220 -0.24 10.10 -23.22
CA ASP A 220 0.15 9.73 -24.58
C ASP A 220 -0.34 8.33 -24.97
N CYS A 221 -0.79 7.54 -23.99
CA CYS A 221 -1.34 6.21 -24.22
C CYS A 221 -2.85 6.30 -24.48
N SER A 222 -3.21 6.24 -25.76
CA SER A 222 -4.61 6.14 -26.18
C SER A 222 -5.20 4.79 -25.69
N SER A 223 -6.37 4.82 -25.02
CA SER A 223 -7.21 3.67 -24.61
C SER A 223 -6.87 2.92 -23.30
N PHE A 224 -6.89 3.60 -22.16
CA PHE A 224 -7.03 2.91 -20.88
C PHE A 224 -8.50 2.55 -20.58
N PRO A 225 -8.81 1.28 -20.26
CA PRO A 225 -10.16 0.90 -19.87
C PRO A 225 -10.61 1.71 -18.65
N THR A 226 -11.89 2.07 -18.59
CA THR A 226 -12.46 2.64 -17.37
C THR A 226 -12.92 1.48 -16.46
N ILE A 227 -12.78 1.63 -15.14
CA ILE A 227 -13.22 0.61 -14.17
C ILE A 227 -14.72 0.28 -14.33
N GLU A 228 -15.52 1.25 -14.82
CA GLU A 228 -16.96 1.11 -15.09
C GLU A 228 -17.28 0.44 -16.45
N GLU A 229 -16.37 0.47 -17.43
CA GLU A 229 -16.67 0.09 -18.82
C GLU A 229 -16.79 -1.44 -19.05
N THR A 230 -16.12 -2.26 -18.26
CA THR A 230 -16.02 -3.72 -18.53
C THR A 230 -17.25 -4.53 -18.08
N GLN A 231 -18.33 -3.89 -17.63
CA GLN A 231 -19.62 -4.59 -17.42
C GLN A 231 -20.26 -5.08 -18.73
N HIS A 232 -19.82 -4.56 -19.88
CA HIS A 232 -20.46 -4.83 -21.18
C HIS A 232 -19.72 -5.82 -22.09
N THR A 233 -18.50 -6.25 -21.77
CA THR A 233 -17.67 -7.06 -22.70
C THR A 233 -17.61 -8.56 -22.39
N ALA A 234 -18.31 -9.05 -21.37
CA ALA A 234 -18.37 -10.48 -21.04
C ALA A 234 -19.63 -11.22 -21.51
N GLN A 235 -20.47 -10.60 -22.35
CA GLN A 235 -21.63 -11.25 -22.96
C GLN A 235 -21.57 -11.16 -24.49
N GLY A 236 -20.75 -12.03 -25.07
CA GLY A 236 -20.80 -12.33 -26.49
C GLY A 236 -21.89 -13.36 -26.79
N SER A 237 -22.87 -12.94 -27.58
CA SER A 237 -23.66 -13.73 -28.54
C SER A 237 -24.54 -14.87 -28.00
N GLU A 238 -25.83 -14.59 -27.77
CA GLU A 238 -26.93 -15.02 -28.67
C GLU A 238 -28.31 -14.65 -28.06
N GLY A 239 -29.16 -14.09 -28.92
CA GLY A 239 -30.62 -13.93 -28.84
C GLY A 239 -31.33 -14.03 -27.49
N THR A 240 -31.92 -12.91 -27.04
CA THR A 240 -33.38 -12.68 -27.07
C THR A 240 -33.71 -11.36 -26.37
N SER A 241 -34.49 -10.54 -27.05
CA SER A 241 -35.08 -9.31 -26.52
C SER A 241 -35.86 -9.57 -25.23
N SER A 242 -35.54 -8.86 -24.15
CA SER A 242 -36.50 -8.60 -23.08
C SER A 242 -36.17 -7.28 -22.39
N ASN A 243 -37.07 -6.33 -22.59
CA ASN A 243 -37.10 -4.99 -22.02
C ASN A 243 -36.98 -5.01 -20.48
N LEU A 244 -36.22 -4.07 -19.90
CA LEU A 244 -36.36 -3.65 -18.50
C LEU A 244 -36.51 -2.11 -18.46
N PRO A 245 -37.33 -1.56 -17.54
CA PRO A 245 -38.07 -0.33 -17.77
C PRO A 245 -37.30 0.93 -17.37
N ILE A 246 -37.64 1.99 -18.10
CA ILE A 246 -37.32 3.39 -17.81
C ILE A 246 -38.14 3.85 -16.58
N ALA A 247 -37.48 4.05 -15.44
CA ALA A 247 -37.85 4.95 -14.33
C ALA A 247 -36.80 4.75 -13.21
N SER A 248 -36.15 5.74 -12.61
CA SER A 248 -36.68 7.02 -12.15
C SER A 248 -35.55 8.07 -12.02
N LYS A 249 -35.82 9.28 -12.54
CA LYS A 249 -35.16 10.52 -12.09
C LYS A 249 -35.69 10.86 -10.70
N LEU A 250 -34.83 10.87 -9.70
CA LEU A 250 -35.05 11.63 -8.47
C LEU A 250 -33.72 12.29 -8.07
N ILE A 251 -33.66 13.60 -8.31
CA ILE A 251 -32.62 14.49 -7.80
C ILE A 251 -32.96 14.77 -6.33
N PRO A 252 -32.07 14.49 -5.37
CA PRO A 252 -32.19 15.07 -4.03
C PRO A 252 -31.53 16.45 -4.05
N VAL A 253 -32.35 17.48 -4.27
CA VAL A 253 -32.01 18.89 -3.98
C VAL A 253 -32.02 19.06 -2.46
N LEU A 254 -30.93 18.72 -1.77
CA LEU A 254 -30.75 19.11 -0.35
C LEU A 254 -29.30 18.93 0.16
N LEU A 255 -28.31 19.58 -0.46
CA LEU A 255 -26.95 19.70 0.13
C LEU A 255 -26.31 21.05 -0.20
N THR A 256 -26.94 22.13 0.26
CA THR A 256 -26.30 23.45 0.36
C THR A 256 -26.41 23.90 1.81
N PHE A 257 -25.29 24.38 2.39
CA PHE A 257 -25.14 24.97 3.74
C PHE A 257 -24.38 24.18 4.84
N THR A 258 -23.23 23.57 4.53
CA THR A 258 -22.22 23.25 5.57
C THR A 258 -20.78 23.65 5.24
N ILE A 259 -20.55 24.27 4.08
CA ILE A 259 -19.19 24.56 3.59
C ILE A 259 -18.45 25.73 4.32
N PRO A 260 -19.07 26.73 4.99
CA PRO A 260 -18.26 27.79 5.60
C PRO A 260 -17.52 27.41 6.89
N PHE A 261 -17.94 26.36 7.62
CA PHE A 261 -17.37 26.05 8.94
C PHE A 261 -16.05 25.27 8.88
N PHE A 262 -15.87 24.39 7.88
CA PHE A 262 -14.65 23.58 7.74
C PHE A 262 -13.44 24.36 7.19
N LEU A 263 -13.67 25.43 6.42
CA LEU A 263 -12.60 26.30 5.92
C LEU A 263 -11.93 27.12 7.03
N GLY A 264 -12.69 27.57 8.04
CA GLY A 264 -12.14 28.32 9.17
C GLY A 264 -11.21 27.50 10.06
N VAL A 265 -11.51 26.21 10.24
CA VAL A 265 -10.66 25.28 11.00
C VAL A 265 -9.41 24.91 10.19
N ALA A 266 -9.56 24.58 8.90
CA ALA A 266 -8.42 24.26 8.03
C ALA A 266 -7.42 25.43 7.90
N TYR A 267 -7.90 26.67 7.80
CA TYR A 267 -7.04 27.86 7.67
C TYR A 267 -6.18 28.11 8.93
N LYS A 268 -6.76 27.91 10.14
CA LYS A 268 -6.04 28.11 11.40
C LYS A 268 -4.95 27.05 11.63
N TYR A 269 -5.19 25.79 11.27
CA TYR A 269 -4.17 24.73 11.34
C TYR A 269 -3.11 24.84 10.22
N SER A 270 -3.49 25.35 9.05
CA SER A 270 -2.57 25.60 7.93
C SER A 270 -1.53 26.67 8.30
N LEU A 271 -1.97 27.84 8.80
CA LEU A 271 -1.08 28.95 9.17
C LEU A 271 -0.08 28.54 10.27
N PHE A 272 -0.54 27.80 11.28
CA PHE A 272 0.32 27.31 12.37
C PHE A 272 1.31 26.22 11.91
N GLY A 273 0.96 25.45 10.87
CA GLY A 273 1.86 24.51 10.23
C GLY A 273 2.97 25.18 9.42
N PHE A 274 2.69 26.29 8.74
CA PHE A 274 3.66 27.05 7.95
C PHE A 274 4.76 27.69 8.81
N ASP A 275 4.41 28.29 9.95
CA ASP A 275 5.41 28.89 10.86
C ASP A 275 6.39 27.85 11.42
N LYS A 276 5.86 26.67 11.80
CA LYS A 276 6.69 25.57 12.30
C LYS A 276 7.59 24.98 11.21
N ARG A 277 7.15 25.01 9.94
CA ARG A 277 7.96 24.62 8.77
C ARG A 277 9.08 25.62 8.49
N LEU A 278 8.79 26.92 8.53
CA LEU A 278 9.79 28.00 8.34
C LEU A 278 10.88 27.97 9.43
N GLN A 279 10.50 27.80 10.70
CA GLN A 279 11.48 27.67 11.79
C GLN A 279 12.40 26.45 11.62
N LYS A 280 11.86 25.32 11.17
CA LYS A 280 12.65 24.10 10.93
C LYS A 280 13.60 24.25 9.75
N GLN A 281 13.19 24.96 8.70
CA GLN A 281 14.04 25.31 7.54
C GLN A 281 15.21 26.21 7.96
N TYR A 282 14.93 27.25 8.76
CA TYR A 282 15.95 28.14 9.30
C TYR A 282 17.01 27.39 10.14
N LEU A 283 16.59 26.46 11.00
CA LEU A 283 17.51 25.65 11.80
C LEU A 283 18.38 24.71 10.95
N ARG A 284 17.82 24.10 9.90
CA ARG A 284 18.55 23.23 8.96
C ARG A 284 19.60 24.00 8.15
N GLU A 285 19.26 25.19 7.66
CA GLU A 285 20.23 26.05 6.96
C GLU A 285 21.36 26.50 7.89
N ARG A 286 21.05 26.82 9.14
CA ARG A 286 22.04 27.22 10.14
C ARG A 286 23.03 26.08 10.43
N LEU A 287 22.55 24.84 10.55
CA LEU A 287 23.40 23.66 10.70
C LEU A 287 24.27 23.39 9.46
N LYS A 288 23.72 23.52 8.24
CA LYS A 288 24.50 23.39 6.99
C LYS A 288 25.61 24.43 6.89
N LYS A 289 25.32 25.69 7.27
CA LYS A 289 26.32 26.78 7.31
C LYS A 289 27.42 26.50 8.34
N LEU A 290 27.08 25.96 9.52
CA LEU A 290 28.07 25.58 10.54
C LEU A 290 28.96 24.42 10.08
N LYS A 291 28.37 23.37 9.48
CA LYS A 291 29.13 22.24 8.92
C LYS A 291 30.08 22.68 7.81
N LYS A 292 29.64 23.59 6.93
CA LYS A 292 30.50 24.17 5.88
C LYS A 292 31.65 25.00 6.45
N LYS A 293 31.43 25.73 7.55
CA LYS A 293 32.51 26.44 8.25
C LYS A 293 33.51 25.47 8.87
N MET A 294 33.06 24.43 9.58
CA MET A 294 33.96 23.44 10.17
C MET A 294 34.84 22.75 9.13
N ASN A 295 34.28 22.38 7.98
CA ASN A 295 35.03 21.78 6.87
C ASN A 295 36.01 22.74 6.18
N HIS A 296 35.91 24.05 6.43
CA HIS A 296 36.84 25.04 5.89
C HIS A 296 38.01 25.33 6.83
N TYR A 297 37.91 24.87 8.09
CA TYR A 297 38.96 25.00 9.11
C TYR A 297 39.69 23.67 9.39
N MET A 298 39.34 22.59 8.68
CA MET A 298 40.14 21.35 8.55
C MET A 298 40.92 21.39 7.25
#